data_AF-A0A3D1BWK5-F1
#
_entry.id   AF-A0A3D1BWK5-F1
#
_cell.length_a   1.000
_cell.length_b   1.000
_cell.length_c   1.000
_cell.angle_alpha   90.00
_cell.angle_beta   90.00
_cell.angle_gamma   90.00
#
_symmetry.space_group_name_H-M   'P 1'
#
loop_
_entity.id
_entity.type
_entity.pdbx_description
1 polymer ?
#
loop_
_entity_poly.entity_id
_entity_poly.type
_entity_poly.pdbx_seq_one_letter_code
_entity_poly.pdbx_strand_id
1 'polypeptide(L)' 'LDDAAFLMRLKKDLGEMFGDIDLLSKRQYFPLSMKINETLISERVILIGDAAHQVHPLAGQGLNLGLRDVIEFDALLSS' A
#
# COMPACT_ATOMS: atom_id res chain seq x y z
N LEU A 1 21.52 2.28 -7.24
CA LEU A 1 22.32 3.23 -6.43
C LEU A 1 22.77 2.49 -5.18
N ASP A 2 24.04 2.61 -4.80
CA ASP A 2 24.45 2.23 -3.44
C ASP A 2 23.79 3.15 -2.39
N ASP A 3 23.98 2.83 -1.11
CA ASP A 3 23.34 3.57 -0.01
C ASP A 3 23.83 5.02 0.08
N ALA A 4 25.13 5.26 -0.14
CA ALA A 4 25.72 6.59 -0.05
C ALA A 4 25.23 7.51 -1.17
N ALA A 5 25.23 7.05 -2.42
CA ALA A 5 24.70 7.80 -3.56
C ALA A 5 23.19 8.02 -3.44
N PHE A 6 22.46 7.08 -2.85
CA PHE A 6 21.04 7.24 -2.57
C PHE A 6 20.77 8.32 -1.52
N LEU A 7 21.47 8.33 -0.39
CA LEU A 7 21.31 9.35 0.65
C LEU A 7 21.67 10.74 0.13
N MET A 8 22.73 10.86 -0.67
CA MET A 8 23.09 12.13 -1.31
C MET A 8 21.99 12.63 -2.24
N ARG A 9 21.38 11.73 -3.03
CA ARG A 9 20.27 12.07 -3.92
C ARG A 9 19.01 12.44 -3.13
N LEU A 10 18.70 11.67 -2.08
CA LEU A 10 17.54 11.90 -1.21
C LEU A 10 17.63 13.25 -0.50
N LYS A 11 18.80 13.60 0.06
CA LYS A 11 19.03 14.91 0.69
C LYS A 11 18.85 16.06 -0.31
N LYS A 12 19.34 15.89 -1.53
CA LYS A 12 19.12 16.86 -2.61
C LYS A 12 17.63 17.03 -2.95
N ASP A 13 16.88 15.94 -3.05
CA ASP A 13 15.47 15.97 -3.49
C ASP A 13 14.53 16.45 -2.36
N LEU A 14 14.84 16.17 -1.09
CA LEU A 14 14.07 16.64 0.08
C LEU A 14 14.43 18.05 0.56
N GLY A 15 15.61 18.56 0.18
CA GLY A 15 16.15 19.82 0.69
C GLY A 15 16.63 19.73 2.14
N GLU A 16 17.01 20.88 2.71
CA GLU A 16 17.65 20.95 4.04
C GLU A 16 16.66 20.86 5.23
N MET A 17 15.36 20.66 4.98
CA MET A 17 14.32 20.71 6.02
C MET A 17 14.45 19.63 7.10
N PHE A 18 15.05 18.48 6.76
CA PHE A 18 15.14 17.32 7.65
C PHE A 18 16.53 17.12 8.27
N GLY A 19 17.49 17.99 7.98
CA GLY A 19 18.86 17.85 8.47
C GLY A 19 19.58 16.63 7.90
N ASP A 20 20.35 15.94 8.75
CA ASP A 20 21.05 14.71 8.36
C ASP A 20 20.12 13.49 8.42
N ILE A 21 20.23 12.63 7.40
CA ILE A 21 19.35 11.49 7.17
C ILE A 21 20.19 10.22 7.09
N ASP A 22 19.84 9.23 7.91
CA ASP A 22 20.47 7.92 7.95
C ASP A 22 19.49 6.79 7.62
N LEU A 23 20.00 5.71 7.04
CA LEU A 23 19.23 4.49 6.81
C LEU A 23 19.27 3.60 8.06
N LEU A 24 18.14 3.47 8.75
CA LEU A 24 18.00 2.57 9.90
C LEU A 24 17.74 1.10 9.49
N SER A 25 17.35 0.87 8.23
CA SER A 25 17.05 -0.46 7.72
C SER A 25 17.37 -0.56 6.23
N LYS A 26 17.39 -1.80 5.72
CA LYS A 26 17.60 -2.05 4.30
C LYS A 26 16.46 -1.48 3.48
N ARG A 27 16.79 -0.66 2.48
CA ARG A 27 15.84 -0.12 1.50
C ARG A 27 15.09 -1.27 0.83
N GLN A 28 13.76 -1.17 0.80
CA GLN A 28 12.88 -2.09 0.07
C GLN A 28 12.29 -1.36 -1.14
N TYR A 29 11.98 -2.11 -2.19
CA TYR A 29 11.32 -1.60 -3.38
C TYR A 29 10.20 -2.55 -3.78
N PHE A 30 9.05 -1.98 -4.09
CA PHE A 30 7.89 -2.71 -4.60
C PHE A 30 7.40 -1.99 -5.85
N PRO A 31 7.15 -2.70 -6.96
CA PRO A 31 6.64 -2.09 -8.17
C PRO A 31 5.27 -1.46 -7.92
N LEU A 32 5.04 -0.32 -8.55
CA LEU A 32 3.77 0.38 -8.46
C LEU A 32 2.78 -0.26 -9.44
N SER A 33 1.82 -1.01 -8.90
CA SER A 33 0.78 -1.68 -9.69
C SER A 33 -0.60 -1.29 -9.21
N MET A 34 -1.53 -1.11 -10.14
CA MET A 34 -2.96 -0.96 -9.87
C MET A 34 -3.69 -2.08 -10.59
N LYS A 35 -4.52 -2.83 -9.85
CA LYS A 35 -5.40 -3.85 -10.41
C LYS A 35 -6.79 -3.68 -9.83
N ILE A 36 -7.77 -3.53 -10.72
CA ILE A 36 -9.19 -3.49 -10.38
C ILE A 36 -9.81 -4.75 -10.99
N ASN A 37 -10.45 -5.58 -10.18
CA ASN A 37 -11.14 -6.75 -10.68
C ASN A 37 -12.52 -6.37 -11.22
N GLU A 38 -12.88 -6.91 -12.37
CA GLU A 38 -14.19 -6.65 -13.02
C GLU A 38 -15.35 -7.32 -12.30
N THR A 39 -15.06 -8.38 -11.53
CA THR A 39 -16.06 -9.14 -10.77
C THR A 39 -15.55 -9.39 -9.37
N LEU A 40 -16.33 -8.96 -8.38
CA LEU A 40 -16.01 -9.09 -6.96
C LEU A 40 -16.89 -10.13 -6.24
N ILE A 41 -18.01 -10.51 -6.84
CA ILE A 41 -19.02 -11.38 -6.24
C ILE A 41 -19.40 -12.47 -7.23
N SER A 42 -19.55 -13.69 -6.72
CA SER A 42 -20.14 -14.84 -7.42
C SER A 42 -21.10 -15.57 -6.48
N GLU A 43 -21.69 -16.68 -6.93
CA GLU A 43 -22.60 -17.46 -6.09
C GLU A 43 -21.88 -17.95 -4.82
N ARG A 44 -22.28 -17.41 -3.66
CA ARG A 44 -21.71 -17.72 -2.33
C ARG A 44 -20.21 -17.41 -2.19
N VAL A 45 -19.66 -16.52 -3.03
CA VAL A 45 -18.25 -16.11 -2.97
C VAL A 45 -18.14 -14.59 -3.11
N ILE A 46 -17.30 -13.98 -2.27
CA ILE A 46 -16.93 -12.56 -2.35
C ILE A 46 -15.42 -12.40 -2.24
N LEU A 47 -14.85 -11.47 -3.00
CA LEU A 47 -13.46 -11.03 -2.90
C LEU A 47 -13.39 -9.76 -2.02
N ILE A 48 -12.40 -9.69 -1.13
CA ILE A 48 -12.22 -8.62 -0.12
C ILE A 48 -10.74 -8.24 -0.05
N GLY A 49 -10.43 -6.97 0.23
CA GLY A 49 -9.05 -6.50 0.42
C GLY A 49 -8.21 -6.62 -0.84
N ASP A 50 -6.95 -7.08 -0.73
CA ASP A 50 -6.04 -7.21 -1.88
C ASP A 50 -6.56 -8.16 -2.97
N ALA A 51 -7.44 -9.09 -2.62
CA ALA A 51 -8.12 -9.96 -3.58
C ALA A 51 -9.21 -9.23 -4.38
N ALA A 52 -9.77 -8.14 -3.86
CA ALA A 52 -10.75 -7.30 -4.54
C ALA A 52 -10.08 -6.12 -5.28
N HIS A 53 -9.12 -5.48 -4.62
CA HIS A 53 -8.50 -4.25 -5.07
C HIS A 53 -7.00 -4.31 -4.79
N GLN A 54 -6.17 -4.34 -5.82
CA GLN A 54 -4.74 -4.12 -5.64
C GLN A 54 -4.45 -2.64 -5.87
N VAL A 55 -4.34 -1.90 -4.78
CA VAL A 55 -4.05 -0.47 -4.82
C VAL A 55 -2.56 -0.27 -4.58
N HIS A 56 -1.98 0.71 -5.26
CA HIS A 56 -0.58 1.11 -5.06
C HIS A 56 -0.30 1.28 -3.55
N PRO A 57 0.85 0.84 -3.04
CA PRO A 57 1.25 1.05 -1.65
C PRO A 57 1.51 2.54 -1.39
N LEU A 58 0.44 3.30 -1.18
CA LEU A 58 0.45 4.65 -0.62
C LEU A 58 0.08 4.48 0.85
N ALA A 59 1.08 4.55 1.73
CA ALA A 59 0.92 4.66 3.18
C ALA A 59 -0.15 3.72 3.82
N GLY A 60 -0.17 2.44 3.45
CA GLY A 60 -1.09 1.47 4.06
C GLY A 60 -2.55 1.54 3.59
N GLN A 61 -2.84 2.21 2.47
CA GLN A 61 -4.19 2.27 1.91
C GLN A 61 -4.81 0.88 1.65
N GLY A 62 -4.04 -0.12 1.23
CA GLY A 62 -4.54 -1.48 1.01
C GLY A 62 -5.13 -2.12 2.27
N LEU A 63 -4.45 -1.98 3.42
CA LEU A 63 -4.94 -2.49 4.71
C LEU A 63 -6.25 -1.79 5.12
N ASN A 64 -6.29 -0.46 5.02
CA ASN A 64 -7.48 0.31 5.39
C ASN A 64 -8.69 -0.05 4.53
N LEU A 65 -8.49 -0.26 3.22
CA LEU A 65 -9.54 -0.69 2.30
C LEU A 65 -10.02 -2.10 2.64
N GLY A 66 -9.11 -3.05 2.85
CA GLY A 66 -9.48 -4.41 3.22
C GLY A 66 -10.23 -4.50 4.56
N LEU A 67 -9.84 -3.71 5.57
CA LEU A 67 -10.57 -3.64 6.83
C LEU A 67 -11.99 -3.10 6.64
N ARG A 68 -12.16 -2.09 5.77
CA ARG A 68 -13.46 -1.53 5.46
C ARG A 68 -14.37 -2.53 4.73
N ASP A 69 -13.82 -3.30 3.79
CA ASP A 69 -14.55 -4.35 3.10
C ASP A 69 -15.09 -5.41 4.08
N VAL A 70 -14.29 -5.81 5.08
CA VAL A 70 -14.70 -6.78 6.12
C VAL A 70 -15.82 -6.23 6.99
N ILE A 71 -15.71 -4.98 7.45
CA ILE A 71 -16.72 -4.33 8.30
C ILE A 71 -18.08 -4.29 7.57
N GLU A 72 -18.08 -3.91 6.30
CA GLU A 72 -19.32 -3.82 5.52
C GLU A 72 -19.92 -5.22 5.27
N PHE A 73 -19.07 -6.22 5.01
CA PHE A 73 -19.55 -7.58 4.82
C PHE A 73 -20.15 -8.20 6.09
N ASP A 74 -19.54 -7.96 7.25
CA ASP A 74 -20.09 -8.40 8.55
C ASP A 74 -21.47 -7.81 8.85
N ALA A 75 -21.65 -6.52 8.53
CA ALA A 75 -22.93 -5.84 8.68
C ALA A 75 -24.03 -6.46 7.80
N LEU A 76 -23.70 -6.88 6.57
CA LEU A 76 -24.64 -7.55 5.66
C LEU A 76 -25.01 -8.99 6.10
N LEU A 77 -24.11 -9.69 6.79
CA LEU A 77 -24.38 -11.03 7.31
C LEU A 77 -25.21 -11.03 8.59
N SER A 78 -25.14 -9.92 9.34
CA SER A 78 -25.80 -9.77 10.64
C SER A 78 -27.23 -9.19 10.54
N SER A 79 -27.68 -8.79 9.35
CA SER A 79 -29.01 -8.25 9.04
C SER A 79 -29.99 -9.33 8.59
#